data_AF-A0A3N5YN87-F1
#
_entry.id   AF-A0A3N5YN87-F1
#
_cell.length_a   1.000
_cell.length_b   1.000
_cell.length_c   1.000
_cell.angle_alpha   90.00
_cell.angle_beta   90.00
_cell.angle_gamma   90.00
#
_symmetry.space_group_name_H-M   'P 1'
#
loop_
_entity.id
_entity.type
_entity.pdbx_description
1 polymer ?
#
loop_
_entity_poly.entity_id
_entity_poly.type
_entity_poly.pdbx_seq_one_letter_code
_entity_poly.pdbx_strand_id
1 'polypeptide(L)'
;MDPPADGSGAGGMEYPTFITGGSMWAGHFAPMNAVRSVEMVTIHEFGHQFWYGMVGNNEFEEAWLDEGINTYSTGLVMEAEYGAATSYGTFLGLPVGEVDLLRAVATPSMKDVIVKPSWMYTGDYSYYAYMKPAIALRTLEGYLGTQSMARVMRTFQERFRFRHPSSADFFATASEVAGQDLDWFFQQAFLGSHVLDYAVDAVSSSPATALRGVVEEGGKRVTREAKGPQRESPRVYESRVLVRRLGEFVFPVEVALQFEGKPVERVRWDGKDRWQRWVFVRPERLVSATIDPDHKVILDANWIDNSRRVEPDTRLAASWGSRFLFAVQALLTLVGL
;
A
#
# COMPACT_ATOMS: atom_id res chain seq x y z
N MET A 1 -25.60 -3.44 -20.13
CA MET A 1 -25.76 -3.17 -21.58
C MET A 1 -24.48 -2.52 -22.07
N ASP A 2 -24.00 -2.82 -23.28
CA ASP A 2 -22.82 -2.09 -23.78
C ASP A 2 -23.20 -0.63 -24.11
N PRO A 3 -22.31 0.35 -23.85
CA PRO A 3 -22.51 1.71 -24.31
C PRO A 3 -22.55 1.75 -25.85
N PRO A 4 -23.20 2.76 -26.45
CA PRO A 4 -23.16 2.94 -27.91
C PRO A 4 -21.72 3.16 -28.38
N ALA A 5 -21.43 2.88 -29.66
CA ALA A 5 -20.05 2.86 -30.18
C ALA A 5 -19.31 4.21 -30.02
N ASP A 6 -20.05 5.32 -30.08
CA ASP A 6 -19.60 6.69 -29.85
C ASP A 6 -19.51 7.08 -28.35
N GLY A 7 -20.07 6.26 -27.46
CA GLY A 7 -20.01 6.38 -26.00
C GLY A 7 -18.94 5.51 -25.33
N SER A 8 -18.06 4.87 -26.10
CA SER A 8 -17.03 3.95 -25.58
C SER A 8 -16.05 4.59 -24.60
N GLY A 9 -15.92 5.92 -24.60
CA GLY A 9 -15.10 6.67 -23.65
C GLY A 9 -15.59 6.64 -22.19
N ALA A 10 -16.86 6.27 -21.95
CA ALA A 10 -17.41 6.13 -20.60
C ALA A 10 -16.96 4.81 -19.93
N GLY A 11 -16.68 3.76 -20.71
CA GLY A 11 -16.41 2.41 -20.20
C GLY A 11 -17.66 1.72 -19.62
N GLY A 12 -18.20 2.27 -18.54
CA GLY A 12 -19.48 1.97 -17.92
C GLY A 12 -20.28 3.24 -17.62
N MET A 13 -21.53 3.09 -17.18
CA MET A 13 -22.34 4.22 -16.70
C MET A 13 -23.43 3.72 -15.76
N GLU A 14 -23.63 4.45 -14.67
CA GLU A 14 -24.31 4.03 -13.45
C GLU A 14 -25.75 4.54 -13.33
N TYR A 15 -26.45 4.79 -14.45
CA TYR A 15 -27.81 5.34 -14.40
C TYR A 15 -28.71 4.60 -13.39
N PRO A 16 -29.59 5.30 -12.67
CA PRO A 16 -30.45 4.67 -11.68
C PRO A 16 -31.21 3.49 -12.27
N THR A 17 -31.00 2.30 -11.69
CA THR A 17 -31.61 1.01 -12.12
C THR A 17 -31.24 0.51 -13.52
N PHE A 18 -30.33 1.18 -14.23
CA PHE A 18 -29.89 0.80 -15.57
C PHE A 18 -28.40 1.02 -15.74
N ILE A 19 -27.61 -0.03 -15.55
CA ILE A 19 -26.16 0.06 -15.70
C ILE A 19 -25.72 -0.32 -17.13
N THR A 20 -24.82 0.49 -17.67
CA THR A 20 -24.07 0.12 -18.88
C THR A 20 -22.67 -0.31 -18.51
N GLY A 21 -22.14 -1.32 -19.17
CA GLY A 21 -20.79 -1.83 -18.96
C GLY A 21 -20.32 -2.49 -20.25
N GLY A 22 -19.11 -2.16 -20.68
CA GLY A 22 -18.57 -2.61 -21.96
C GLY A 22 -17.87 -3.97 -21.90
N SER A 23 -18.33 -4.92 -22.72
CA SER A 23 -17.54 -6.08 -23.10
C SER A 23 -16.57 -5.71 -24.23
N MET A 24 -15.28 -5.58 -23.91
CA MET A 24 -14.27 -5.30 -24.95
C MET A 24 -14.12 -6.54 -25.85
N TRP A 25 -14.23 -6.38 -27.18
CA TRP A 25 -14.08 -7.50 -28.13
C TRP A 25 -12.77 -8.28 -27.93
N ALA A 26 -11.67 -7.58 -27.66
CA ALA A 26 -10.37 -8.18 -27.36
C ALA A 26 -10.41 -9.07 -26.10
N GLY A 27 -11.30 -8.76 -25.14
CA GLY A 27 -11.53 -9.53 -23.92
C GLY A 27 -12.09 -10.94 -24.17
N HIS A 28 -12.53 -11.28 -25.38
CA HIS A 28 -12.93 -12.66 -25.71
C HIS A 28 -11.75 -13.56 -26.08
N PHE A 29 -10.56 -13.00 -26.31
CA PHE A 29 -9.40 -13.73 -26.81
C PHE A 29 -8.26 -13.74 -25.80
N ALA A 30 -7.45 -14.80 -25.83
CA ALA A 30 -6.26 -14.88 -25.02
C ALA A 30 -5.23 -13.79 -25.39
N PRO A 31 -4.54 -13.19 -24.40
CA PRO A 31 -4.61 -13.47 -22.96
C PRO A 31 -5.69 -12.66 -22.21
N MET A 32 -6.39 -11.74 -22.89
CA MET A 32 -7.31 -10.79 -22.25
C MET A 32 -8.57 -11.47 -21.68
N ASN A 33 -8.96 -12.63 -22.21
CA ASN A 33 -10.07 -13.43 -21.69
C ASN A 33 -9.85 -14.00 -20.28
N ALA A 34 -8.63 -13.92 -19.76
CA ALA A 34 -8.32 -14.30 -18.39
C ALA A 34 -8.37 -13.11 -17.41
N VAL A 35 -8.68 -11.90 -17.90
CA VAL A 35 -8.87 -10.69 -17.10
C VAL A 35 -10.35 -10.47 -16.84
N ARG A 36 -10.71 -10.15 -15.60
CA ARG A 36 -12.11 -9.97 -15.15
C ARG A 36 -12.61 -8.54 -15.28
N SER A 37 -12.38 -7.92 -16.43
CA SER A 37 -12.77 -6.51 -16.64
C SER A 37 -14.29 -6.33 -16.64
N VAL A 38 -15.05 -7.28 -17.21
CA VAL A 38 -16.51 -7.19 -17.29
C VAL A 38 -17.14 -7.36 -15.91
N GLU A 39 -16.66 -8.32 -15.12
CA GLU A 39 -17.11 -8.53 -13.74
C GLU A 39 -16.81 -7.30 -12.88
N MET A 40 -15.58 -6.77 -12.97
CA MET A 40 -15.19 -5.57 -12.24
C MET A 40 -16.09 -4.37 -12.59
N VAL A 41 -16.24 -4.06 -13.88
CA VAL A 41 -17.07 -2.91 -14.32
C VAL A 41 -18.50 -3.12 -13.86
N THR A 42 -19.06 -4.32 -14.04
CA THR A 42 -20.44 -4.61 -13.61
C THR A 42 -20.63 -4.39 -12.10
N ILE A 43 -19.65 -4.81 -11.29
CA ILE A 43 -19.68 -4.61 -9.83
C ILE A 43 -19.54 -3.12 -9.49
N HIS A 44 -18.65 -2.40 -10.17
CA HIS A 44 -18.48 -0.95 -9.99
C HIS A 44 -19.78 -0.19 -10.30
N GLU A 45 -20.36 -0.39 -11.48
CA GLU A 45 -21.61 0.29 -11.84
C GLU A 45 -22.78 -0.06 -10.91
N PHE A 46 -22.83 -1.30 -10.43
CA PHE A 46 -23.83 -1.71 -9.44
C PHE A 46 -23.58 -1.04 -8.07
N GLY A 47 -22.33 -0.88 -7.67
CA GLY A 47 -21.96 -0.23 -6.41
C GLY A 47 -22.37 1.24 -6.35
N HIS A 48 -22.33 1.96 -7.48
CA HIS A 48 -22.83 3.33 -7.57
C HIS A 48 -24.31 3.45 -7.19
N GLN A 49 -25.13 2.40 -7.33
CA GLN A 49 -26.53 2.44 -6.87
C GLN A 49 -26.63 2.68 -5.35
N PHE A 50 -25.60 2.30 -4.57
CA PHE A 50 -25.53 2.50 -3.13
C PHE A 50 -24.77 3.78 -2.75
N TRP A 51 -23.66 4.05 -3.42
CA TRP A 51 -22.72 5.12 -3.03
C TRP A 51 -23.00 6.48 -3.66
N TYR A 52 -23.70 6.50 -4.79
CA TYR A 52 -24.13 7.73 -5.44
C TYR A 52 -25.64 7.77 -5.58
N GLY A 53 -26.25 6.77 -6.24
CA GLY A 53 -27.69 6.73 -6.50
C GLY A 53 -28.55 6.88 -5.24
N MET A 54 -28.15 6.28 -4.12
CA MET A 54 -28.82 6.50 -2.83
C MET A 54 -28.27 7.68 -2.05
N VAL A 55 -26.96 7.92 -2.01
CA VAL A 55 -26.34 8.93 -1.12
C VAL A 55 -26.44 10.35 -1.67
N GLY A 56 -26.42 10.52 -2.99
CA GLY A 56 -26.65 11.79 -3.68
C GLY A 56 -25.50 12.80 -3.58
N ASN A 57 -24.24 12.36 -3.43
CA ASN A 57 -23.10 13.28 -3.46
C ASN A 57 -22.94 13.94 -4.84
N ASN A 58 -22.29 15.11 -4.88
CA ASN A 58 -22.04 15.85 -6.12
C ASN A 58 -20.83 15.25 -6.86
N GLU A 59 -21.05 14.49 -7.93
CA GLU A 59 -20.00 13.84 -8.74
C GLU A 59 -18.98 14.82 -9.33
N PHE A 60 -19.34 16.10 -9.52
CA PHE A 60 -18.42 17.09 -10.06
C PHE A 60 -17.60 17.79 -8.98
N GLU A 61 -18.18 18.09 -7.81
CA GLU A 61 -17.47 18.77 -6.72
C GLU A 61 -16.73 17.80 -5.78
N GLU A 62 -17.26 16.60 -5.64
CA GLU A 62 -16.85 15.55 -4.71
C GLU A 62 -16.63 14.22 -5.45
N ALA A 63 -15.98 14.28 -6.62
CA ALA A 63 -15.79 13.14 -7.54
C ALA A 63 -15.29 11.86 -6.86
N TRP A 64 -14.40 11.97 -5.87
CA TRP A 64 -13.88 10.81 -5.16
C TRP A 64 -14.88 10.15 -4.20
N LEU A 65 -15.87 10.89 -3.69
CA LEU A 65 -16.93 10.30 -2.86
C LEU A 65 -17.80 9.36 -3.68
N ASP A 66 -17.93 9.65 -4.98
CA ASP A 66 -18.57 8.76 -5.91
C ASP A 66 -17.62 7.62 -6.29
N GLU A 67 -16.56 7.97 -7.01
CA GLU A 67 -15.72 7.00 -7.70
C GLU A 67 -14.77 6.26 -6.76
N GLY A 68 -14.17 6.97 -5.81
CA GLY A 68 -13.16 6.43 -4.91
C GLY A 68 -13.74 5.47 -3.86
N ILE A 69 -14.86 5.84 -3.24
CA ILE A 69 -15.59 4.97 -2.32
C ILE A 69 -16.14 3.74 -3.06
N ASN A 70 -16.61 3.95 -4.29
CA ASN A 70 -17.13 2.86 -5.09
C ASN A 70 -16.01 1.91 -5.54
N THR A 71 -14.88 2.41 -6.05
CA THR A 71 -13.68 1.59 -6.37
C THR A 71 -13.19 0.81 -5.15
N TYR A 72 -13.12 1.43 -3.98
CA TYR A 72 -12.78 0.72 -2.73
C TYR A 72 -13.71 -0.47 -2.49
N SER A 73 -15.02 -0.26 -2.65
CA SER A 73 -16.03 -1.30 -2.45
C SER A 73 -15.98 -2.39 -3.53
N THR A 74 -15.75 -2.00 -4.79
CA THR A 74 -15.54 -2.92 -5.93
C THR A 74 -14.37 -3.85 -5.64
N GLY A 75 -13.22 -3.31 -5.22
CA GLY A 75 -12.05 -4.09 -4.84
C GLY A 75 -12.38 -5.14 -3.77
N LEU A 76 -13.08 -4.76 -2.70
CA LEU A 76 -13.48 -5.70 -1.65
C LEU A 76 -14.38 -6.83 -2.16
N VAL A 77 -15.35 -6.53 -3.02
CA VAL A 77 -16.25 -7.54 -3.59
C VAL A 77 -15.49 -8.49 -4.52
N MET A 78 -14.62 -7.96 -5.36
CA MET A 78 -13.77 -8.77 -6.26
C MET A 78 -12.83 -9.69 -5.47
N GLU A 79 -12.22 -9.20 -4.40
CA GLU A 79 -11.38 -10.01 -3.52
C GLU A 79 -12.17 -11.09 -2.77
N ALA A 80 -13.39 -10.77 -2.32
CA ALA A 80 -14.24 -11.73 -1.61
C ALA A 80 -14.70 -12.88 -2.51
N GLU A 81 -15.01 -12.60 -3.78
CA GLU A 81 -15.51 -13.60 -4.73
C GLU A 81 -14.36 -14.41 -5.38
N TYR A 82 -13.27 -13.73 -5.77
CA TYR A 82 -12.23 -14.33 -6.61
C TYR A 82 -10.86 -14.48 -5.92
N GLY A 83 -10.76 -14.08 -4.66
CA GLY A 83 -9.55 -14.13 -3.85
C GLY A 83 -8.57 -12.98 -4.14
N ALA A 84 -7.88 -12.50 -3.11
CA ALA A 84 -7.04 -11.29 -3.18
C ALA A 84 -5.96 -11.31 -4.26
N ALA A 85 -5.28 -12.45 -4.45
CA ALA A 85 -4.19 -12.57 -5.42
C ALA A 85 -4.66 -12.59 -6.88
N THR A 86 -5.90 -13.01 -7.13
CA THR A 86 -6.43 -13.24 -8.47
C THR A 86 -7.72 -12.49 -8.71
N SER A 87 -8.02 -11.43 -7.95
CA SER A 87 -9.32 -10.79 -8.01
C SER A 87 -9.63 -10.24 -9.40
N TYR A 88 -8.60 -9.83 -10.15
CA TYR A 88 -8.73 -9.36 -11.54
C TYR A 88 -8.35 -10.41 -12.58
N GLY A 89 -8.09 -11.65 -12.14
CA GLY A 89 -7.78 -12.77 -13.00
C GLY A 89 -6.29 -12.99 -13.16
N THR A 90 -5.87 -13.31 -14.37
CA THR A 90 -4.47 -13.52 -14.70
C THR A 90 -4.10 -12.83 -16.00
N PHE A 91 -2.88 -12.30 -16.07
CA PHE A 91 -2.32 -11.76 -17.29
C PHE A 91 -1.03 -12.50 -17.64
N LEU A 92 -1.00 -13.14 -18.82
CA LEU A 92 0.12 -13.99 -19.25
C LEU A 92 0.49 -15.09 -18.23
N GLY A 93 -0.50 -15.64 -17.52
CA GLY A 93 -0.32 -16.67 -16.50
C GLY A 93 0.16 -16.17 -15.13
N LEU A 94 0.34 -14.85 -14.97
CA LEU A 94 0.63 -14.23 -13.68
C LEU A 94 -0.69 -13.82 -13.01
N PRO A 95 -0.86 -14.11 -11.70
CA PRO A 95 -2.02 -13.64 -10.94
C PRO A 95 -2.03 -12.11 -10.88
N VAL A 96 -3.22 -11.53 -11.03
CA VAL A 96 -3.42 -10.08 -10.93
C VAL A 96 -4.52 -9.82 -9.90
N GLY A 97 -4.13 -9.20 -8.80
CA GLY A 97 -5.03 -8.72 -7.76
C GLY A 97 -5.39 -7.24 -7.92
N GLU A 98 -6.40 -6.83 -7.16
CA GLU A 98 -6.86 -5.43 -7.05
C GLU A 98 -5.70 -4.51 -6.65
N VAL A 99 -4.99 -4.86 -5.59
CA VAL A 99 -3.87 -4.08 -5.07
C VAL A 99 -2.75 -3.94 -6.10
N ASP A 100 -2.49 -4.96 -6.92
CA ASP A 100 -1.47 -4.92 -7.96
C ASP A 100 -1.81 -3.85 -9.01
N LEU A 101 -3.06 -3.80 -9.46
CA LEU A 101 -3.53 -2.83 -10.46
C LEU A 101 -3.58 -1.41 -9.91
N LEU A 102 -4.15 -1.23 -8.72
CA LEU A 102 -4.20 0.07 -8.05
C LEU A 102 -2.78 0.68 -7.92
N ARG A 103 -1.79 -0.15 -7.58
CA ARG A 103 -0.40 0.29 -7.41
C ARG A 103 0.34 0.49 -8.73
N ALA A 104 0.05 -0.30 -9.77
CA ALA A 104 0.74 -0.22 -11.05
C ALA A 104 0.60 1.16 -11.73
N VAL A 105 -0.49 1.87 -11.44
CA VAL A 105 -0.77 3.21 -11.98
C VAL A 105 -0.30 4.35 -11.08
N ALA A 106 0.09 4.05 -9.82
CA ALA A 106 0.57 5.05 -8.88
C ALA A 106 2.03 5.42 -9.18
N THR A 107 2.28 6.70 -9.47
CA THR A 107 3.65 7.21 -9.70
C THR A 107 3.99 8.34 -8.72
N PRO A 108 5.25 8.43 -8.24
CA PRO A 108 5.66 9.53 -7.34
C PRO A 108 5.53 10.94 -7.96
N SER A 109 5.39 11.04 -9.29
CA SER A 109 5.14 12.30 -10.02
C SER A 109 3.70 12.80 -9.89
N MET A 110 2.75 11.95 -9.50
CA MET A 110 1.34 12.31 -9.31
C MET A 110 1.13 12.98 -7.95
N LYS A 111 1.25 14.32 -7.92
CA LYS A 111 1.24 15.15 -6.69
C LYS A 111 0.01 16.05 -6.53
N ASP A 112 -1.14 15.66 -7.06
CA ASP A 112 -2.38 16.39 -6.83
C ASP A 112 -3.16 15.88 -5.59
N VAL A 113 -4.14 16.65 -5.15
CA VAL A 113 -5.04 16.33 -4.04
C VAL A 113 -6.25 15.52 -4.52
N ILE A 114 -6.85 14.74 -3.61
CA ILE A 114 -8.05 13.95 -3.91
C ILE A 114 -9.31 14.82 -3.85
N VAL A 115 -9.42 15.67 -2.84
CA VAL A 115 -10.60 16.53 -2.67
C VAL A 115 -10.43 17.74 -3.59
N LYS A 116 -10.92 17.59 -4.81
CA LYS A 116 -10.91 18.64 -5.82
C LYS A 116 -12.07 18.42 -6.79
N PRO A 117 -12.80 19.48 -7.14
CA PRO A 117 -13.75 19.43 -8.24
C PRO A 117 -13.14 18.91 -9.55
N SER A 118 -13.87 18.03 -10.24
CA SER A 118 -13.40 17.26 -11.39
C SER A 118 -12.84 18.13 -12.52
N TRP A 119 -13.47 19.28 -12.77
CA TRP A 119 -13.06 20.23 -13.82
C TRP A 119 -11.77 21.01 -13.51
N MET A 120 -11.24 20.91 -12.29
CA MET A 120 -9.97 21.54 -11.90
C MET A 120 -8.76 20.62 -12.03
N TYR A 121 -8.96 19.34 -12.36
CA TYR A 121 -7.84 18.46 -12.71
C TYR A 121 -7.31 18.82 -14.10
N THR A 122 -6.00 19.04 -14.20
CA THR A 122 -5.31 19.33 -15.46
C THR A 122 -4.82 18.07 -16.18
N GLY A 123 -5.06 16.89 -15.59
CA GLY A 123 -4.63 15.56 -16.03
C GLY A 123 -4.88 14.53 -14.92
N ASP A 124 -4.73 13.24 -15.23
CA ASP A 124 -4.79 12.12 -14.28
C ASP A 124 -6.07 12.07 -13.40
N TYR A 125 -7.19 12.62 -13.88
CA TYR A 125 -8.48 12.58 -13.17
C TYR A 125 -8.82 11.18 -12.67
N SER A 126 -8.70 10.17 -13.53
CA SER A 126 -8.98 8.77 -13.19
C SER A 126 -8.13 8.27 -12.02
N TYR A 127 -6.90 8.75 -11.87
CA TYR A 127 -6.06 8.39 -10.73
C TYR A 127 -6.55 9.04 -9.44
N TYR A 128 -6.88 10.34 -9.45
CA TYR A 128 -7.25 11.07 -8.23
C TYR A 128 -8.71 10.89 -7.79
N ALA A 129 -9.61 10.58 -8.72
CA ALA A 129 -11.01 10.30 -8.41
C ALA A 129 -11.26 8.84 -8.02
N TYR A 130 -10.50 7.88 -8.57
CA TYR A 130 -10.76 6.44 -8.38
C TYR A 130 -9.65 5.76 -7.57
N MET A 131 -8.44 5.72 -8.14
CA MET A 131 -7.36 4.84 -7.68
C MET A 131 -6.74 5.30 -6.36
N LYS A 132 -6.28 6.56 -6.29
CA LYS A 132 -5.65 7.13 -5.09
C LYS A 132 -6.60 7.14 -3.87
N PRO A 133 -7.88 7.52 -4.01
CA PRO A 133 -8.84 7.40 -2.91
C PRO A 133 -9.04 5.95 -2.47
N ALA A 134 -9.19 5.00 -3.39
CA ALA A 134 -9.33 3.59 -3.03
C ALA A 134 -8.11 3.06 -2.26
N ILE A 135 -6.89 3.38 -2.73
CA ILE A 135 -5.64 3.06 -2.04
C ILE A 135 -5.56 3.70 -0.64
N ALA A 136 -5.97 4.97 -0.52
CA ALA A 136 -6.01 5.67 0.75
C ALA A 136 -7.02 5.03 1.72
N LEU A 137 -8.22 4.66 1.24
CA LEU A 137 -9.23 3.96 2.04
C LEU A 137 -8.78 2.55 2.45
N ARG A 138 -8.09 1.79 1.59
CA ARG A 138 -7.46 0.50 1.94
C ARG A 138 -6.38 0.67 3.01
N THR A 139 -5.58 1.73 2.92
CA THR A 139 -4.57 2.06 3.93
C THR A 139 -5.21 2.45 5.26
N LEU A 140 -6.30 3.22 5.23
CA LEU A 140 -7.08 3.56 6.41
C LEU A 140 -7.73 2.31 7.03
N GLU A 141 -8.24 1.39 6.21
CA GLU A 141 -8.70 0.08 6.67
C GLU A 141 -7.61 -0.72 7.36
N GLY A 142 -6.39 -0.75 6.79
CA GLY A 142 -5.23 -1.40 7.40
C GLY A 142 -4.87 -0.81 8.77
N TYR A 143 -5.06 0.51 8.94
CA TYR A 143 -4.85 1.21 10.21
C TYR A 143 -5.95 0.96 11.24
N LEU A 144 -7.22 1.09 10.84
CA LEU A 144 -8.39 0.98 11.72
C LEU A 144 -8.79 -0.48 12.01
N GLY A 145 -8.42 -1.39 11.13
CA GLY A 145 -8.94 -2.75 11.03
C GLY A 145 -10.28 -2.83 10.29
N THR A 146 -10.48 -3.91 9.55
CA THR A 146 -11.67 -4.18 8.70
C THR A 146 -13.00 -3.98 9.42
N GLN A 147 -13.13 -4.43 10.67
CA GLN A 147 -14.38 -4.28 11.43
C GLN A 147 -14.73 -2.82 11.72
N SER A 148 -13.73 -1.99 12.00
CA SER A 148 -13.96 -0.56 12.25
C SER A 148 -14.27 0.16 10.95
N MET A 149 -13.53 -0.13 9.88
CA MET A 149 -13.79 0.45 8.56
C MET A 149 -15.17 0.08 8.02
N ALA A 150 -15.59 -1.19 8.15
CA ALA A 150 -16.93 -1.62 7.77
C ALA A 150 -18.03 -0.84 8.51
N ARG A 151 -17.83 -0.52 9.79
CA ARG A 151 -18.76 0.34 10.54
C ARG A 151 -18.75 1.78 10.05
N VAL A 152 -17.59 2.34 9.67
CA VAL A 152 -17.49 3.68 9.08
C VAL A 152 -18.33 3.74 7.80
N MET A 153 -18.08 2.81 6.86
CA MET A 153 -18.78 2.76 5.58
C MET A 153 -20.29 2.58 5.76
N ARG A 154 -20.71 1.64 6.62
CA ARG A 154 -22.13 1.41 6.94
C ARG A 154 -22.78 2.66 7.54
N THR A 155 -22.12 3.30 8.50
CA THR A 155 -22.68 4.48 9.19
C THR A 155 -22.82 5.66 8.25
N PHE A 156 -21.80 5.90 7.40
CA PHE A 156 -21.86 6.95 6.38
C PHE A 156 -23.02 6.71 5.42
N GLN A 157 -23.15 5.49 4.87
CA GLN A 157 -24.24 5.13 3.96
C GLN A 157 -25.62 5.32 4.62
N GLU A 158 -25.83 4.77 5.82
CA GLU A 158 -27.13 4.83 6.51
C GLU A 158 -27.53 6.26 6.90
N ARG A 159 -26.55 7.10 7.26
CA ARG A 159 -26.75 8.49 7.67
C ARG A 159 -27.07 9.40 6.50
N PHE A 160 -26.40 9.20 5.37
CA PHE A 160 -26.47 10.09 4.22
C PHE A 160 -27.26 9.53 3.03
N ARG A 161 -27.85 8.34 3.13
CA ARG A 161 -28.85 7.91 2.15
C ARG A 161 -29.96 8.96 2.02
N PHE A 162 -30.26 9.32 0.78
CA PHE A 162 -31.19 10.34 0.33
C PHE A 162 -30.82 11.76 0.80
N ARG A 163 -29.52 12.06 0.88
CA ARG A 163 -28.95 13.37 1.22
C ARG A 163 -27.99 13.83 0.11
N HIS A 164 -27.04 14.71 0.44
CA HIS A 164 -25.99 15.23 -0.45
C HIS A 164 -24.73 15.54 0.40
N PRO A 165 -23.98 14.53 0.87
CA PRO A 165 -22.82 14.76 1.72
C PRO A 165 -21.63 15.34 0.96
N SER A 166 -20.76 16.00 1.71
CA SER A 166 -19.44 16.48 1.28
C SER A 166 -18.32 15.60 1.83
N SER A 167 -17.08 15.85 1.39
CA SER A 167 -15.88 15.20 1.95
C SER A 167 -15.80 15.32 3.48
N ALA A 168 -16.17 16.49 4.01
CA ALA A 168 -16.14 16.77 5.44
C ALA A 168 -17.09 15.87 6.23
N ASP A 169 -18.25 15.52 5.66
CA ASP A 169 -19.22 14.62 6.28
C ASP A 169 -18.69 13.19 6.40
N PHE A 170 -17.95 12.72 5.39
CA PHE A 170 -17.26 11.42 5.46
C PHE A 170 -16.15 11.45 6.51
N PHE A 171 -15.29 12.47 6.51
CA PHE A 171 -14.18 12.59 7.48
C PHE A 171 -14.67 12.65 8.93
N ALA A 172 -15.73 13.43 9.18
CA ALA A 172 -16.36 13.51 10.50
C ALA A 172 -16.95 12.16 10.92
N THR A 173 -17.65 11.47 10.01
CA THR A 173 -18.25 10.15 10.29
C THR A 173 -17.16 9.10 10.56
N ALA A 174 -16.07 9.11 9.80
CA ALA A 174 -14.95 8.21 10.01
C ALA A 174 -14.30 8.40 11.39
N SER A 175 -14.02 9.65 11.77
CA SER A 175 -13.42 9.97 13.07
C SER A 175 -14.35 9.61 14.24
N GLU A 176 -15.64 9.94 14.12
CA GLU A 176 -16.67 9.60 15.12
C GLU A 176 -16.74 8.09 15.35
N VAL A 177 -16.88 7.31 14.28
CA VAL A 177 -17.08 5.85 14.37
C VAL A 177 -15.79 5.13 14.77
N ALA A 178 -14.63 5.64 14.37
CA ALA A 178 -13.33 5.12 14.79
C ALA A 178 -12.99 5.46 16.26
N GLY A 179 -13.72 6.39 16.87
CA GLY A 179 -13.47 6.84 18.24
C GLY A 179 -12.15 7.59 18.42
N GLN A 180 -11.59 8.13 17.33
CA GLN A 180 -10.32 8.86 17.31
C GLN A 180 -10.34 9.91 16.21
N ASP A 181 -9.60 11.00 16.42
CA ASP A 181 -9.43 12.04 15.40
C ASP A 181 -8.56 11.51 14.24
N LEU A 182 -9.14 11.50 13.03
CA LEU A 182 -8.48 11.06 11.80
C LEU A 182 -8.07 12.23 10.89
N ASP A 183 -8.19 13.48 11.35
CA ASP A 183 -7.79 14.65 10.56
C ASP A 183 -6.33 14.56 10.11
N TRP A 184 -5.44 14.04 10.97
CA TRP A 184 -4.03 13.83 10.61
C TRP A 184 -3.86 12.97 9.34
N PHE A 185 -4.77 12.02 9.09
CA PHE A 185 -4.73 11.17 7.90
C PHE A 185 -5.34 11.90 6.70
N PHE A 186 -6.56 12.45 6.84
CA PHE A 186 -7.27 13.11 5.75
C PHE A 186 -6.56 14.37 5.24
N GLN A 187 -5.94 15.15 6.14
CA GLN A 187 -5.14 16.32 5.77
C GLN A 187 -3.96 15.96 4.85
N GLN A 188 -3.39 14.78 5.01
CA GLN A 188 -2.23 14.34 4.23
C GLN A 188 -2.63 13.57 2.96
N ALA A 189 -3.59 12.65 3.08
CA ALA A 189 -4.01 11.75 2.00
C ALA A 189 -4.98 12.42 1.02
N PHE A 190 -5.95 13.18 1.54
CA PHE A 190 -7.11 13.66 0.78
C PHE A 190 -7.02 15.14 0.42
N LEU A 191 -6.71 15.96 1.42
CA LEU A 191 -6.58 17.42 1.28
C LEU A 191 -5.14 17.85 0.93
N GLY A 192 -4.19 16.92 1.04
CA GLY A 192 -2.77 17.14 0.79
C GLY A 192 -2.23 16.26 -0.34
N SER A 193 -1.03 16.60 -0.80
CA SER A 193 -0.28 15.86 -1.82
C SER A 193 0.93 15.13 -1.23
N HIS A 194 0.87 14.80 0.06
CA HIS A 194 1.97 14.16 0.76
C HIS A 194 2.17 12.74 0.24
N VAL A 195 3.41 12.39 -0.06
CA VAL A 195 3.79 11.03 -0.47
C VAL A 195 4.10 10.22 0.78
N LEU A 196 3.47 9.05 0.93
CA LEU A 196 3.81 8.05 1.94
C LEU A 196 4.88 7.14 1.35
N ASP A 197 6.08 7.19 1.91
CA ASP A 197 7.23 6.43 1.39
C ASP A 197 8.18 6.14 2.54
N TYR A 198 8.22 4.88 2.95
CA TYR A 198 9.05 4.37 4.02
C TYR A 198 10.04 3.36 3.45
N ALA A 199 11.21 3.26 4.08
CA ALA A 199 12.23 2.32 3.63
C ALA A 199 13.03 1.78 4.82
N VAL A 200 13.42 0.51 4.72
CA VAL A 200 14.51 -0.02 5.53
C VAL A 200 15.79 0.48 4.89
N ASP A 201 16.50 1.41 5.53
CA ASP A 201 17.70 2.05 4.98
C ASP A 201 18.94 1.18 5.23
N ALA A 202 19.07 0.63 6.43
CA ALA A 202 20.20 -0.25 6.77
C ALA A 202 19.83 -1.31 7.81
N VAL A 203 20.37 -2.51 7.62
CA VAL A 203 20.39 -3.58 8.61
C VAL A 203 21.80 -4.10 8.75
N SER A 204 22.25 -4.35 9.98
CA SER A 204 23.55 -4.96 10.22
C SER A 204 23.53 -5.84 11.46
N SER A 205 24.43 -6.81 11.51
CA SER A 205 24.67 -7.65 12.68
C SER A 205 26.12 -8.06 12.73
N SER A 206 26.88 -7.49 13.66
CA SER A 206 28.31 -7.76 13.85
C SER A 206 28.59 -8.23 15.26
N PRO A 207 29.63 -9.05 15.51
CA PRO A 207 30.03 -9.40 16.87
C PRO A 207 30.19 -8.13 17.72
N ALA A 208 29.54 -8.11 18.89
CA ALA A 208 29.62 -6.98 19.81
C ALA A 208 31.08 -6.83 20.23
N THR A 209 31.67 -5.68 19.93
CA THR A 209 33.05 -5.40 20.36
C THR A 209 33.00 -5.12 21.86
N ALA A 210 33.95 -5.66 22.63
CA ALA A 210 34.05 -5.36 24.06
C ALA A 210 34.06 -3.84 24.27
N LEU A 211 33.19 -3.33 25.13
CA LEU A 211 33.05 -1.90 25.43
C LEU A 211 34.44 -1.32 25.75
N ARG A 212 34.88 -0.31 24.97
CA ARG A 212 36.05 0.51 25.30
C ARG A 212 35.61 1.57 26.30
N GLY A 213 36.05 1.45 27.55
CA GLY A 213 35.79 2.45 28.59
C GLY A 213 36.98 3.41 28.74
N VAL A 214 36.69 4.69 28.98
CA VAL A 214 37.68 5.64 29.51
C VAL A 214 37.51 5.64 31.02
N VAL A 215 38.55 5.24 31.75
CA VAL A 215 38.56 5.25 33.22
C VAL A 215 39.56 6.32 33.68
N GLU A 216 39.21 7.08 34.70
CA GLU A 216 40.11 8.06 35.29
C GLU A 216 40.93 7.40 36.40
N GLU A 217 42.24 7.23 36.19
CA GLU A 217 43.19 6.71 37.19
C GLU A 217 44.22 7.80 37.48
N GLY A 218 44.32 8.24 38.75
CA GLY A 218 45.33 9.21 39.18
C GLY A 218 45.25 10.59 38.51
N GLY A 219 44.06 11.03 38.09
CA GLY A 219 43.85 12.34 37.44
C GLY A 219 44.24 12.39 35.96
N LYS A 220 44.48 11.24 35.32
CA LYS A 220 44.66 11.13 33.86
C LYS A 220 43.59 10.22 33.27
N ARG A 221 43.03 10.63 32.13
CA ARG A 221 42.12 9.79 31.33
C ARG A 221 42.92 8.66 30.69
N VAL A 222 42.65 7.42 31.09
CA VAL A 222 43.27 6.23 30.50
C VAL A 222 42.20 5.42 29.78
N THR A 223 42.39 5.23 28.48
CA THR A 223 41.56 4.33 27.69
C THR A 223 41.99 2.89 27.99
N ARG A 224 41.12 2.12 28.66
CA ARG A 224 41.33 0.67 28.80
C ARG A 224 40.43 -0.05 27.81
N GLU A 225 41.04 -0.92 27.00
CA GLU A 225 40.27 -1.99 26.39
C GLU A 225 39.84 -2.93 27.51
N ALA A 226 38.52 -3.14 27.66
CA ALA A 226 38.06 -4.26 28.46
C ALA A 226 38.73 -5.51 27.87
N LYS A 227 39.46 -6.27 28.70
CA LYS A 227 40.05 -7.55 28.28
C LYS A 227 38.97 -8.30 27.51
N GLY A 228 39.22 -8.55 26.22
CA GLY A 228 38.25 -9.18 25.34
C GLY A 228 37.69 -10.44 25.99
N PRO A 229 36.44 -10.83 25.64
CA PRO A 229 35.79 -11.97 26.26
C PRO A 229 36.75 -13.15 26.37
N GLN A 230 36.91 -13.71 27.57
CA GLN A 230 37.52 -15.03 27.74
C GLN A 230 36.89 -15.96 26.69
N ARG A 231 37.70 -16.84 26.08
CA ARG A 231 37.39 -17.72 24.92
C ARG A 231 36.07 -18.51 25.00
N GLU A 232 35.38 -18.48 26.13
CA GLU A 232 34.12 -19.18 26.44
C GLU A 232 32.91 -18.26 26.64
N SER A 233 33.02 -16.93 26.52
CA SER A 233 31.84 -16.06 26.59
C SER A 233 30.98 -16.25 25.33
N PRO A 234 29.65 -16.41 25.46
CA PRO A 234 28.77 -16.55 24.30
C PRO A 234 28.98 -15.35 23.36
N ARG A 235 29.16 -15.61 22.06
CA ARG A 235 29.31 -14.56 21.06
C ARG A 235 28.01 -13.76 21.02
N VAL A 236 28.04 -12.57 21.60
CA VAL A 236 26.97 -11.59 21.48
C VAL A 236 27.19 -10.78 20.21
N TYR A 237 26.11 -10.46 19.52
CA TYR A 237 26.09 -9.60 18.34
C TYR A 237 25.42 -8.27 18.70
N GLU A 238 25.98 -7.19 18.16
CA GLU A 238 25.30 -5.91 18.07
C GLU A 238 24.63 -5.83 16.69
N SER A 239 23.30 -5.88 16.69
CA SER A 239 22.47 -5.72 15.50
C SER A 239 21.86 -4.33 15.46
N ARG A 240 21.86 -3.70 14.29
CA ARG A 240 21.29 -2.38 14.06
C ARG A 240 20.26 -2.43 12.94
N VAL A 241 19.15 -1.74 13.13
CA VAL A 241 18.11 -1.52 12.12
C VAL A 241 17.86 -0.03 12.02
N LEU A 242 18.01 0.53 10.83
CA LEU A 242 17.70 1.90 10.50
C LEU A 242 16.59 1.91 9.47
N VAL A 243 15.46 2.52 9.82
CA VAL A 243 14.35 2.80 8.92
C VAL A 243 14.23 4.29 8.69
N ARG A 244 13.68 4.68 7.55
CA ARG A 244 13.52 6.08 7.15
C ARG A 244 12.14 6.33 6.58
N ARG A 245 11.69 7.56 6.76
CA ARG A 245 10.53 8.14 6.10
C ARG A 245 11.04 9.08 5.02
N LEU A 246 11.02 8.59 3.78
CA LEU A 246 11.51 9.28 2.59
C LEU A 246 10.50 10.32 2.11
N GLY A 247 9.21 10.01 2.26
CA GLY A 247 8.09 10.89 1.92
C GLY A 247 7.73 11.89 3.03
N GLU A 248 6.80 12.79 2.71
CA GLU A 248 6.30 13.82 3.65
C GLU A 248 5.14 13.32 4.53
N PHE A 249 4.49 12.22 4.13
CA PHE A 249 3.38 11.66 4.88
C PHE A 249 3.86 11.00 6.18
N VAL A 250 3.37 11.46 7.32
CA VAL A 250 3.60 10.86 8.64
C VAL A 250 2.55 9.80 8.90
N PHE A 251 2.98 8.54 9.00
CA PHE A 251 2.14 7.38 9.26
C PHE A 251 2.82 6.40 10.25
N PRO A 252 2.08 5.84 11.22
CA PRO A 252 2.63 4.85 12.12
C PRO A 252 2.78 3.48 11.42
N VAL A 253 3.97 2.89 11.49
CA VAL A 253 4.29 1.62 10.82
C VAL A 253 4.77 0.57 11.82
N GLU A 254 4.49 -0.70 11.51
CA GLU A 254 5.11 -1.85 12.18
C GLU A 254 6.36 -2.29 11.41
N VAL A 255 7.38 -2.71 12.13
CA VAL A 255 8.62 -3.27 11.57
C VAL A 255 8.81 -4.67 12.14
N ALA A 256 8.75 -5.68 11.27
CA ALA A 256 9.11 -7.05 11.59
C ALA A 256 10.62 -7.21 11.59
N LEU A 257 11.14 -7.91 12.60
CA LEU A 257 12.53 -8.22 12.82
C LEU A 257 12.69 -9.74 12.91
N GLN A 258 13.48 -10.32 12.01
CA GLN A 258 13.79 -11.75 12.02
C GLN A 258 15.19 -11.95 12.59
N PHE A 259 15.28 -12.64 13.73
CA PHE A 259 16.55 -13.11 14.32
C PHE A 259 16.75 -14.59 14.05
N GLU A 260 18.01 -15.03 13.98
CA GLU A 260 18.36 -16.41 13.69
C GLU A 260 17.75 -17.39 14.71
N GLY A 261 16.97 -18.35 14.21
CA GLY A 261 16.33 -19.37 15.05
C GLY A 261 15.24 -18.86 15.99
N LYS A 262 14.73 -17.63 15.80
CA LYS A 262 13.67 -17.03 16.64
C LYS A 262 12.40 -16.76 15.84
N PRO A 263 11.24 -16.69 16.52
CA PRO A 263 10.04 -16.11 15.94
C PRO A 263 10.26 -14.66 15.50
N VAL A 264 9.47 -14.20 14.53
CA VAL A 264 9.46 -12.79 14.09
C VAL A 264 9.04 -11.91 15.26
N GLU A 265 9.86 -10.92 15.59
CA GLU A 265 9.53 -9.87 16.55
C GLU A 265 8.99 -8.66 15.79
N ARG A 266 8.10 -7.88 16.41
CA ARG A 266 7.58 -6.63 15.83
C ARG A 266 7.86 -5.45 16.73
N VAL A 267 8.34 -4.37 16.13
CA VAL A 267 8.47 -3.06 16.78
C VAL A 267 7.61 -2.04 16.05
N ARG A 268 7.13 -1.02 16.76
CA ARG A 268 6.32 0.05 16.18
C ARG A 268 7.12 1.34 16.10
N TRP A 269 6.93 2.08 15.02
CA TRP A 269 7.43 3.45 14.87
C TRP A 269 6.28 4.36 14.50
N ASP A 270 6.20 5.54 15.12
CA ASP A 270 5.13 6.51 14.84
C ASP A 270 5.34 7.30 13.54
N GLY A 271 6.54 7.23 12.94
CA GLY A 271 6.89 7.90 11.70
C GLY A 271 7.08 9.42 11.83
N LYS A 272 7.07 10.01 13.04
CA LYS A 272 7.18 11.47 13.19
C LYS A 272 8.55 11.99 12.78
N ASP A 273 9.60 11.33 13.27
CA ASP A 273 10.97 11.61 12.86
C ASP A 273 11.23 11.17 11.40
N ARG A 274 12.33 11.65 10.81
CA ARG A 274 12.74 11.21 9.45
C ARG A 274 13.37 9.82 9.44
N TRP A 275 13.79 9.33 10.59
CA TRP A 275 14.42 8.03 10.73
C TRP A 275 14.25 7.51 12.16
N GLN A 276 14.27 6.18 12.30
CA GLN A 276 14.31 5.50 13.58
C GLN A 276 15.39 4.44 13.52
N ARG A 277 16.19 4.37 14.59
CA ARG A 277 17.22 3.35 14.74
C ARG A 277 16.96 2.50 15.97
N TRP A 278 17.02 1.19 15.80
CA TRP A 278 17.06 0.24 16.91
C TRP A 278 18.42 -0.44 16.96
N VAL A 279 18.91 -0.67 18.18
CA VAL A 279 20.15 -1.41 18.46
C VAL A 279 19.82 -2.53 19.42
N PHE A 280 20.21 -3.75 19.06
CA PHE A 280 19.98 -4.95 19.85
C PHE A 280 21.33 -5.60 20.15
N VAL A 281 21.55 -5.97 21.41
CA VAL A 281 22.78 -6.65 21.84
C VAL A 281 22.39 -8.03 22.37
N ARG A 282 22.50 -9.06 21.53
CA ARG A 282 21.93 -10.40 21.78
C ARG A 282 22.79 -11.54 21.18
N PRO A 283 22.69 -12.80 21.67
CA PRO A 283 23.40 -13.93 21.07
C PRO A 283 22.98 -14.26 19.63
N GLU A 284 21.74 -13.96 19.27
CA GLU A 284 21.18 -14.25 17.94
C GLU A 284 21.48 -13.12 16.94
N ARG A 285 21.89 -13.48 15.72
CA ARG A 285 22.13 -12.52 14.64
C ARG A 285 20.80 -12.04 14.07
N LEU A 286 20.71 -10.74 13.76
CA LEU A 286 19.64 -10.24 12.91
C LEU A 286 19.83 -10.79 11.49
N VAL A 287 18.73 -11.28 10.91
CA VAL A 287 18.67 -11.80 9.54
C VAL A 287 18.07 -10.77 8.60
N SER A 288 16.93 -10.17 8.98
CA SER A 288 16.22 -9.20 8.16
C SER A 288 15.32 -8.27 8.96
N ALA A 289 14.99 -7.14 8.37
CA ALA A 289 13.92 -6.25 8.82
C ALA A 289 12.95 -5.95 7.67
N THR A 290 11.67 -5.84 7.96
CA THR A 290 10.61 -5.54 7.00
C THR A 290 9.60 -4.56 7.60
N ILE A 291 9.40 -3.41 6.97
CA ILE A 291 8.33 -2.46 7.26
C ILE A 291 7.02 -3.02 6.70
N ASP A 292 5.93 -2.86 7.45
CA ASP A 292 4.59 -3.29 7.08
C ASP A 292 4.54 -4.75 6.56
N PRO A 293 4.94 -5.73 7.40
CA PRO A 293 5.04 -7.13 6.99
C PRO A 293 3.71 -7.78 6.55
N ASP A 294 2.59 -7.14 6.87
CA ASP A 294 1.24 -7.61 6.53
C ASP A 294 0.64 -6.87 5.32
N HIS A 295 1.40 -5.95 4.70
CA HIS A 295 0.93 -5.12 3.57
C HIS A 295 -0.36 -4.34 3.86
N LYS A 296 -0.46 -3.73 5.05
CA LYS A 296 -1.59 -2.87 5.46
C LYS A 296 -1.52 -1.46 4.87
N VAL A 297 -0.34 -1.01 4.46
CA VAL A 297 -0.06 0.35 3.99
C VAL A 297 0.05 0.38 2.47
N ILE A 298 -1.10 0.27 1.82
CA ILE A 298 -1.20 0.24 0.35
C ILE A 298 -0.74 1.55 -0.30
N LEU A 299 -0.83 2.68 0.42
CA LEU A 299 -0.42 4.00 -0.05
C LEU A 299 1.10 4.20 -0.10
N ASP A 300 1.88 3.27 0.48
CA ASP A 300 3.34 3.36 0.44
C ASP A 300 3.87 3.30 -1.00
N ALA A 301 4.60 4.32 -1.41
CA ALA A 301 4.99 4.54 -2.80
C ALA A 301 5.94 3.45 -3.33
N ASN A 302 6.72 2.80 -2.45
CA ASN A 302 7.72 1.83 -2.86
C ASN A 302 7.78 0.64 -1.91
N TRP A 303 7.19 -0.48 -2.31
CA TRP A 303 7.28 -1.70 -1.50
C TRP A 303 8.62 -2.43 -1.61
N ILE A 304 9.45 -2.09 -2.59
CA ILE A 304 10.67 -2.84 -2.90
C ILE A 304 11.77 -2.57 -1.85
N ASP A 305 11.79 -1.38 -1.25
CA ASP A 305 12.75 -0.99 -0.20
C ASP A 305 12.20 -1.12 1.23
N ASN A 306 10.98 -1.63 1.38
CA ASN A 306 10.39 -1.96 2.68
C ASN A 306 11.02 -3.17 3.37
N SER A 307 11.91 -3.93 2.71
CA SER A 307 12.62 -5.04 3.34
C SER A 307 14.11 -5.05 3.02
N ARG A 308 14.93 -5.39 4.01
CA ARG A 308 16.35 -5.70 3.80
C ARG A 308 16.81 -6.88 4.63
N ARG A 309 17.72 -7.66 4.05
CA ARG A 309 18.47 -8.73 4.73
C ARG A 309 19.88 -8.24 5.06
N VAL A 310 20.44 -8.73 6.17
CA VAL A 310 21.84 -8.46 6.54
C VAL A 310 22.79 -9.10 5.53
N GLU A 311 22.45 -10.31 5.06
CA GLU A 311 23.14 -10.99 3.97
C GLU A 311 22.17 -11.09 2.78
N PRO A 312 22.49 -10.48 1.61
CA PRO A 312 21.62 -10.55 0.44
C PRO A 312 21.43 -11.99 -0.05
N ASP A 313 20.19 -12.39 -0.31
CA ASP A 313 19.89 -13.68 -0.96
C ASP A 313 19.56 -13.44 -2.44
N THR A 314 20.52 -13.68 -3.32
CA THR A 314 20.39 -13.43 -4.76
C THR A 314 19.86 -14.63 -5.54
N ARG A 315 19.63 -15.78 -4.91
CA ARG A 315 19.29 -17.04 -5.61
C ARG A 315 17.97 -16.96 -6.36
N LEU A 316 16.95 -16.40 -5.71
CA LEU A 316 15.63 -16.21 -6.33
C LEU A 316 15.68 -15.17 -7.45
N ALA A 317 16.33 -14.03 -7.21
CA ALA A 317 16.49 -12.98 -8.22
C ALA A 317 17.25 -13.49 -9.46
N ALA A 318 18.32 -14.27 -9.27
CA ALA A 318 19.05 -14.91 -10.36
C ALA A 318 18.17 -15.90 -11.15
N SER A 319 17.38 -16.73 -10.46
CA SER A 319 16.47 -17.69 -11.11
C SER A 319 15.41 -17.00 -11.97
N TRP A 320 14.76 -15.96 -11.44
CA TRP A 320 13.78 -15.17 -12.19
C TRP A 320 14.41 -14.39 -13.34
N GLY A 321 15.59 -13.80 -13.14
CA GLY A 321 16.36 -13.14 -14.19
C GLY A 321 16.67 -14.08 -15.36
N SER A 322 17.11 -15.32 -15.07
CA SER A 322 17.35 -16.33 -16.11
C SER A 322 16.08 -16.72 -16.85
N ARG A 323 14.94 -16.88 -16.15
CA ARG A 323 13.64 -17.20 -16.80
C ARG A 323 13.13 -16.06 -17.67
N PHE A 324 13.28 -14.82 -17.21
CA PHE A 324 12.91 -13.63 -17.99
C PHE A 324 13.76 -13.51 -19.26
N LEU A 325 15.08 -13.63 -19.15
CA LEU A 325 15.97 -13.64 -20.31
C LEU A 325 15.61 -14.74 -21.29
N PHE A 326 15.27 -15.93 -20.81
CA PHE A 326 14.79 -17.02 -21.65
C PHE A 326 13.47 -16.68 -22.35
N ALA A 327 12.51 -16.07 -21.65
CA ALA A 327 11.24 -15.64 -22.24
C ALA A 327 11.43 -14.55 -23.31
N VAL A 328 12.29 -13.56 -23.06
CA VAL A 328 12.66 -12.53 -24.04
C VAL A 328 13.33 -13.17 -25.25
N GLN A 329 14.28 -14.09 -25.04
CA GLN A 329 14.94 -14.83 -26.12
C GLN A 329 13.93 -15.60 -26.98
N ALA A 330 13.00 -16.31 -26.35
CA ALA A 330 11.96 -17.07 -27.05
C ALA A 330 11.04 -16.14 -27.86
N LEU A 331 10.70 -14.97 -27.31
CA LEU A 331 9.90 -13.96 -27.98
C LEU A 331 10.65 -13.38 -29.20
N LEU A 332 11.91 -12.96 -29.04
CA LEU A 332 12.75 -12.46 -30.13
C LEU A 332 12.88 -13.49 -31.27
N THR A 333 13.09 -14.75 -30.92
CA THR A 333 13.18 -15.86 -31.88
C THR A 333 11.87 -16.04 -32.67
N LEU A 334 10.72 -15.84 -32.01
CA LEU A 334 9.40 -15.88 -32.65
C LEU A 334 9.15 -14.71 -33.62
N VAL A 335 9.72 -13.52 -33.35
CA VAL A 335 9.58 -12.34 -34.23
C VAL A 335 10.70 -12.22 -35.27
N GLY A 336 11.62 -13.19 -35.31
CA GLY A 336 12.70 -13.27 -36.31
C GLY A 336 13.83 -12.27 -36.10
N LEU A 337 14.08 -11.84 -34.86
CA LEU A 337 15.20 -10.98 -34.45
C LEU A 337 16.30 -11.76 -33.72
#